data_AF-A0A844EQ01-F1
#
_entry.id   AF-A0A844EQ01-F1
#
_cell.length_a   1.000
_cell.length_b   1.000
_cell.length_c   1.000
_cell.angle_alpha   90.00
_cell.angle_beta   90.00
_cell.angle_gamma   90.00
#
_symmetry.space_group_name_H-M   'P 1'
#
loop_
_entity.id
_entity.type
_entity.pdbx_description
1 polymer ?
#
loop_
_entity_poly.entity_id
_entity_poly.type
_entity_poly.pdbx_seq_one_letter_code
_entity_poly.pdbx_strand_id
1 'polypeptide(L)' 'MAIQEQILNEIKKFKIIIIHRHKRPDPDAIGSQMGLAQLIKASFPDKQVL' A
#
# COMPACT_ATOMS: atom_id res chain seq x y z
N MET A 1 0.27 -20.65 2.72
CA MET A 1 0.66 -19.30 3.18
C MET A 1 -0.59 -18.48 3.32
N ALA A 2 -0.66 -17.64 4.34
CA ALA A 2 -1.80 -16.74 4.53
C ALA A 2 -1.80 -15.66 3.44
N ILE A 3 -2.98 -15.14 3.07
CA ILE A 3 -3.13 -14.11 2.02
C ILE A 3 -2.27 -12.88 2.36
N GLN A 4 -2.20 -12.51 3.63
CA GLN A 4 -1.40 -11.39 4.12
C GLN A 4 0.10 -11.57 3.83
N GLU A 5 0.63 -12.80 3.95
CA GLU A 5 2.04 -13.10 3.64
C GLU A 5 2.31 -12.95 2.14
N GLN A 6 1.37 -13.39 1.31
CA GLN A 6 1.49 -13.27 -0.15
C GLN A 6 1.50 -11.80 -0.58
N ILE A 7 0.61 -10.97 -0.03
CA ILE A 7 0.57 -9.52 -0.30
C ILE A 7 1.89 -8.86 0.13
N LEU A 8 2.40 -9.19 1.33
CA LEU A 8 3.66 -8.64 1.83
C LEU A 8 4.85 -9.03 0.94
N ASN A 9 4.87 -10.26 0.43
CA ASN A 9 5.92 -10.72 -0.48
C ASN A 9 5.89 -9.95 -1.81
N GLU A 10 4.71 -9.66 -2.36
CA GLU A 10 4.58 -8.84 -3.57
C GLU A 10 5.02 -7.38 -3.31
N ILE A 11 4.64 -6.78 -2.17
CA ILE A 11 5.12 -5.44 -1.76
C ILE A 11 6.65 -5.40 -1.69
N LYS A 12 7.30 -6.44 -1.14
CA LYS A 12 8.76 -6.53 -1.06
C LYS A 12 9.41 -6.63 -2.45
N LYS A 13 8.80 -7.37 -3.38
CA LYS A 13 9.32 -7.65 -4.71
C LYS A 13 9.39 -6.43 -5.63
N PHE A 14 8.40 -5.54 -5.58
CA PHE A 14 8.31 -4.39 -6.50
C PHE A 14 8.86 -3.09 -5.90
N LYS A 15 9.54 -2.28 -6.72
CA LYS A 15 10.06 -0.96 -6.33
C LYS A 15 9.01 0.14 -6.37
N ILE A 16 8.09 0.07 -7.33
CA ILE A 16 7.01 1.03 -7.52
C ILE A 16 5.69 0.37 -7.14
N ILE A 17 4.92 1.02 -6.28
CA ILE A 17 3.62 0.54 -5.81
C ILE A 17 2.61 1.67 -6.01
N ILE A 18 1.46 1.36 -6.59
CA ILE A 18 0.39 2.33 -6.84
C ILE A 18 -0.85 1.85 -6.08
N ILE A 19 -1.40 2.70 -5.21
CA ILE A 19 -2.56 2.33 -4.39
C ILE A 19 -3.76 3.13 -4.85
N HIS A 20 -4.78 2.44 -5.36
CA HIS A 20 -6.02 3.05 -5.81
C HIS A 20 -7.12 2.92 -4.76
N ARG A 21 -8.17 3.72 -4.96
CA ARG A 21 -9.44 3.67 -4.23
C ARG A 21 -10.58 3.95 -5.20
N HIS A 22 -11.81 3.79 -4.74
CA HIS A 22 -13.00 4.05 -5.54
C HIS A 22 -13.28 5.55 -5.73
N LYS A 23 -14.15 5.87 -6.70
CA LYS A 23 -14.70 7.22 -6.89
C LYS A 23 -15.65 7.58 -5.74
N ARG A 24 -15.79 8.89 -5.45
CA ARG A 24 -16.55 9.42 -4.30
C ARG A 24 -16.14 8.73 -3.00
N PRO A 25 -14.88 8.91 -2.60
CA PRO A 25 -14.32 8.23 -1.45
C PRO A 25 -14.93 8.74 -0.16
N ASP A 26 -15.14 7.84 0.78
CA ASP A 26 -15.44 8.17 2.16
C ASP A 26 -14.12 8.32 2.97
N PRO A 27 -14.19 8.71 4.26
CA PRO A 27 -13.01 8.83 5.09
C PRO A 27 -12.21 7.53 5.24
N ASP A 28 -12.85 6.36 5.19
CA ASP A 28 -12.17 5.06 5.29
C ASP A 28 -11.37 4.74 4.04
N ALA A 29 -11.90 5.00 2.84
CA ALA A 29 -11.17 4.84 1.58
C ALA A 29 -9.95 5.77 1.50
N ILE A 30 -10.02 6.97 2.09
CA ILE A 30 -8.85 7.85 2.26
C ILE A 30 -7.88 7.23 3.26
N GLY A 31 -8.37 6.82 4.43
CA GLY A 31 -7.59 6.33 5.55
C GLY A 31 -6.82 5.05 5.22
N SER A 32 -7.49 4.08 4.61
CA SER A 32 -6.89 2.81 4.15
C SER A 32 -5.84 3.04 3.08
N GLN A 33 -6.12 3.86 2.05
CA GLN A 33 -5.17 4.20 0.99
C GLN A 33 -3.91 4.87 1.56
N MET A 34 -4.10 5.96 2.32
CA MET A 34 -2.99 6.74 2.87
C MET A 34 -2.25 5.99 3.97
N GLY A 35 -2.97 5.25 4.81
CA GLY A 35 -2.40 4.44 5.89
C GLY A 35 -1.45 3.37 5.35
N LEU A 36 -1.89 2.61 4.35
CA LEU A 36 -1.01 1.63 3.70
C LEU A 36 0.15 2.30 2.98
N ALA A 37 -0.09 3.42 2.27
CA ALA A 37 0.98 4.15 1.59
C ALA A 37 2.07 4.62 2.57
N GLN A 38 1.69 5.19 3.70
CA GLN A 38 2.63 5.66 4.73
C GLN A 38 3.37 4.51 5.40
N LEU A 39 2.67 3.40 5.69
CA LEU A 39 3.29 2.22 6.29
C LEU A 39 4.35 1.62 5.38
N ILE A 40 4.09 1.54 4.06
CA ILE A 40 5.07 1.07 3.08
C ILE A 40 6.25 2.03 2.98
N LYS A 41 6.03 3.34 2.89
CA LYS A 41 7.12 4.34 2.83
C LYS A 41 8.00 4.31 4.08
N ALA A 42 7.40 4.17 5.26
CA ALA A 42 8.14 4.08 6.52
C ALA A 42 8.93 2.77 6.65
N SER A 43 8.36 1.64 6.19
CA SER A 43 8.99 0.33 6.29
C SER A 43 10.03 0.08 5.20
N PHE A 44 9.89 0.71 4.03
CA PHE A 44 10.76 0.53 2.86
C PHE A 44 11.09 1.88 2.20
N PRO A 45 12.02 2.67 2.78
CA PRO A 45 12.29 4.04 2.33
C PRO A 45 12.70 4.19 0.85
N ASP A 46 13.28 3.16 0.25
CA ASP A 46 13.73 3.17 -1.15
C ASP A 46 12.62 2.86 -2.18
N LYS A 47 11.42 2.50 -1.71
CA LYS A 47 10.28 2.22 -2.59
C LYS A 47 9.55 3.50 -2.95
N GLN A 48 9.08 3.57 -4.19
CA GLN A 48 8.23 4.65 -4.67
C GLN A 48 6.77 4.24 -4.53
N VAL A 49 6.00 4.98 -3.74
CA VAL A 49 4.56 4.75 -3.56
C VAL A 49 3.76 5.93 -4.08
N LEU A 50 2.88 5.66 -5.04
CA LEU A 50 2.04 6.62 -5.78
C LEU A 50 0.56 6.50 -5.40
#